data_AF-A0AAV9V4J6-F1
#
_entry.id   AF-A0AAV9V4J6-F1
#
_cell.length_a   1.000
_cell.length_b   1.000
_cell.length_c   1.000
_cell.angle_alpha   90.00
_cell.angle_beta   90.00
_cell.angle_gamma   90.00
#
_symmetry.space_group_name_H-M   'P 1'
#
loop_
_entity.id
_entity.type
_entity.pdbx_description
1 polymer ?
#
loop_
_entity_poly.entity_id
_entity_poly.type
_entity_poly.pdbx_seq_one_letter_code
_entity_poly.pdbx_strand_id
1 'polypeptide(L)'
;MSISPLHRSILFSRLPSLPASRPSILPTVHNAVQSLLPTMQSRSFAKKREKPQKDPKMKMIKYAFAHPLTPRPFKWGYMRTLRHWTIQQAWLLFKHKLKRERERELERQYNKIHEACEELKRVDERLFRIATDRKGVGTFPIDMRIPTDTPPRGGFNEGWRRPKERAAKKGAKK
;
A
#
# COMPACT_ATOMS: atom_id res chain seq x y z
N MET A 1 45.86 15.38 25.28
CA MET A 1 46.32 15.47 23.88
C MET A 1 45.45 14.56 23.02
N SER A 2 44.96 15.13 21.91
CA SER A 2 44.33 14.56 20.71
C SER A 2 43.42 13.32 20.82
N ILE A 3 42.12 13.56 20.67
CA ILE A 3 41.18 12.60 20.08
C ILE A 3 41.39 12.69 18.56
N SER A 4 42.03 11.66 17.99
CA SER A 4 42.22 11.53 16.55
C SER A 4 41.04 10.75 15.94
N PRO A 5 40.36 11.27 14.89
CA PRO A 5 39.26 10.60 14.24
C PRO A 5 39.80 9.72 13.10
N LEU A 6 39.91 8.42 13.34
CA LEU A 6 40.13 7.48 12.24
C LEU A 6 38.79 7.14 11.59
N HIS A 7 38.56 7.80 10.46
CA HIS A 7 37.85 7.28 9.29
C HIS A 7 37.84 5.74 9.29
N ARG A 8 36.68 5.13 9.53
CA ARG A 8 36.43 3.73 9.16
C ARG A 8 35.37 3.68 8.07
N SER A 9 35.91 3.68 6.86
CA SER A 9 35.25 3.36 5.61
C SER A 9 34.84 1.87 5.57
N ILE A 10 33.60 1.64 5.12
CA ILE A 10 33.16 0.52 4.26
C ILE A 10 33.00 -0.86 4.91
N LEU A 11 31.73 -1.27 5.05
CA LEU A 11 31.28 -2.61 4.65
C LEU A 11 30.04 -2.47 3.76
N PHE A 12 30.27 -1.96 2.54
CA PHE A 12 29.40 -2.30 1.41
C PHE A 12 29.89 -3.66 0.91
N SER A 13 29.11 -4.70 1.18
CA SER A 13 29.30 -6.03 0.65
C SER A 13 29.45 -5.98 -0.87
N ARG A 14 30.58 -6.48 -1.37
CA ARG A 14 30.83 -6.79 -2.78
C ARG A 14 29.68 -7.64 -3.34
N LEU A 15 29.04 -7.16 -4.39
CA LEU A 15 28.42 -8.02 -5.39
C LEU A 15 29.44 -8.25 -6.52
N PRO A 16 29.51 -9.46 -7.12
CA PRO A 16 30.47 -9.78 -8.15
C PRO A 16 30.18 -9.00 -9.44
N SER A 17 31.25 -8.43 -10.02
CA SER A 17 31.24 -7.78 -11.33
C SER A 17 31.12 -8.82 -12.44
N LEU A 18 29.97 -8.86 -13.11
CA LEU A 18 29.81 -9.52 -14.41
C LEU A 18 30.30 -8.58 -15.53
N PRO A 19 31.08 -9.06 -16.51
CA PRO A 19 31.50 -8.26 -17.65
C PRO A 19 30.33 -8.13 -18.64
N ALA A 20 29.56 -7.05 -18.54
CA ALA A 20 28.62 -6.68 -19.58
C ALA A 20 29.35 -5.82 -20.62
N SER A 21 29.67 -6.44 -21.75
CA SER A 21 29.98 -5.72 -22.99
C SER A 21 28.86 -4.72 -23.26
N ARG A 22 29.26 -3.48 -23.49
CA ARG A 22 28.36 -2.36 -23.70
C ARG A 22 28.15 -2.22 -25.20
N PRO A 23 27.02 -2.67 -25.80
CA PRO A 23 26.68 -2.21 -27.13
C PRO A 23 26.25 -0.75 -27.02
N SER A 24 27.11 0.13 -27.55
CA SER A 24 26.76 1.46 -27.98
C SER A 24 25.69 1.36 -29.07
N ILE A 25 24.43 1.48 -28.70
CA ILE A 25 23.36 1.76 -29.66
C ILE A 25 22.69 3.04 -29.19
N LEU A 26 23.12 4.13 -29.81
CA LEU A 26 22.34 5.34 -29.92
C LEU A 26 21.11 5.01 -30.78
N PRO A 27 19.88 5.24 -30.32
CA PRO A 27 18.89 5.81 -31.20
C PRO A 27 19.18 7.31 -31.23
N THR A 28 19.89 7.74 -32.27
CA THR A 28 19.81 9.10 -32.80
C THR A 28 18.35 9.34 -33.19
N VAL A 29 17.51 9.69 -32.22
CA VAL A 29 16.26 10.38 -32.48
C VAL A 29 16.56 11.85 -32.23
N HIS A 30 16.91 12.48 -33.34
CA HIS A 30 16.86 13.91 -33.58
C HIS A 30 15.52 14.47 -33.08
N ASN A 31 15.42 14.79 -31.79
CA ASN A 31 14.45 15.78 -31.36
C ASN A 31 15.03 17.15 -31.70
N ALA A 32 15.00 17.45 -32.99
CA ALA A 32 15.11 18.77 -33.56
C ALA A 32 13.88 19.60 -33.14
N VAL A 33 13.79 19.95 -31.86
CA VAL A 33 12.88 20.98 -31.35
C VAL A 33 13.56 21.74 -30.19
N GLN A 34 14.81 22.16 -30.41
CA GLN A 34 15.53 23.09 -29.53
C GLN A 34 15.65 24.50 -30.11
N SER A 35 14.87 24.85 -31.14
CA SER A 35 14.85 26.19 -31.72
C SER A 35 13.44 26.73 -31.91
N LEU A 36 12.65 26.77 -30.84
CA LEU A 36 11.46 27.61 -30.76
C LEU A 36 11.37 28.29 -29.38
N LEU A 37 12.45 28.93 -28.94
CA LEU A 37 12.27 30.05 -28.02
C LEU A 37 11.65 31.19 -28.85
N PRO A 38 10.45 31.69 -28.52
CA PRO A 38 9.94 32.87 -29.17
C PRO A 38 10.88 34.02 -28.82
N THR A 39 11.49 34.57 -29.87
CA THR A 39 12.13 35.88 -29.82
C THR A 39 11.18 36.86 -29.14
N MET A 40 11.71 37.76 -28.30
CA MET A 40 10.93 38.78 -27.61
C MET A 40 10.32 39.74 -28.63
N GLN A 41 9.16 39.39 -29.18
CA GLN A 41 8.36 40.28 -30.01
C GLN A 41 7.58 41.21 -29.10
N SER A 42 7.83 42.51 -29.31
CA SER A 42 7.00 43.62 -28.86
C SER A 42 5.52 43.25 -28.93
N ARG A 43 4.77 43.50 -27.85
CA ARG A 43 3.34 43.26 -27.76
C ARG A 43 2.62 44.18 -28.74
N SER A 44 2.34 43.68 -29.94
CA SER A 44 1.30 44.27 -30.77
C SER A 44 -0.04 44.10 -30.06
N PHE A 45 -0.85 45.15 -30.05
CA PHE A 45 -2.23 45.15 -29.54
C PHE A 45 -3.15 44.34 -30.47
N ALA A 46 -2.78 43.10 -30.78
CA ALA A 46 -3.64 42.16 -31.47
C ALA A 46 -4.71 41.65 -30.50
N LYS A 47 -5.99 41.85 -30.85
CA LYS A 47 -7.16 41.39 -30.09
C LYS A 47 -6.98 39.91 -29.72
N LYS A 48 -6.90 39.63 -28.41
CA LYS A 48 -6.75 38.29 -27.84
C LYS A 48 -7.89 37.40 -28.37
N ARG A 49 -7.59 36.48 -29.29
CA ARG A 49 -8.56 35.48 -29.75
C ARG A 49 -8.99 34.62 -28.57
N GLU A 50 -10.29 34.47 -28.36
CA GLU A 50 -10.84 33.58 -27.35
C GLU A 50 -10.38 32.16 -27.64
N LYS A 51 -9.80 31.48 -26.64
CA LYS A 51 -9.39 30.08 -26.80
C LYS A 51 -10.67 29.25 -26.90
N PRO A 52 -10.75 28.26 -27.81
CA PRO A 52 -11.92 27.39 -27.89
C PRO A 52 -12.14 26.71 -26.53
N GLN A 53 -13.40 26.64 -26.12
CA GLN A 53 -13.82 26.00 -24.88
C GLN A 53 -13.35 24.55 -24.90
N LYS A 54 -12.35 24.24 -24.08
CA LYS A 54 -11.75 22.92 -24.01
C LYS A 54 -12.68 22.00 -23.23
N ASP A 55 -12.88 20.78 -23.72
CA ASP A 55 -13.76 19.82 -23.07
C ASP A 55 -13.43 19.67 -21.57
N PRO A 56 -14.44 19.76 -20.68
CA PRO A 56 -14.21 19.66 -19.24
C PRO A 56 -13.62 18.30 -18.86
N LYS A 57 -13.99 17.23 -19.59
CA LYS A 57 -13.40 15.89 -19.44
C LYS A 57 -11.89 15.91 -19.75
N MET A 58 -11.49 16.52 -20.86
CA MET A 58 -10.08 16.61 -21.24
C MET A 58 -9.30 17.53 -20.30
N LYS A 59 -9.95 18.55 -19.72
CA LYS A 59 -9.37 19.38 -18.66
C LYS A 59 -9.16 18.58 -17.37
N MET A 60 -10.13 17.78 -16.95
CA MET A 60 -10.05 16.93 -15.75
C MET A 60 -8.99 15.85 -15.90
N ILE A 61 -8.93 15.19 -17.06
CA ILE A 61 -7.87 14.25 -17.42
C ILE A 61 -6.50 14.93 -17.34
N LYS A 62 -6.32 16.07 -18.01
CA LYS A 62 -5.05 16.82 -17.99
C LYS A 62 -4.65 17.26 -16.59
N TYR A 63 -5.61 17.65 -15.76
CA TYR A 63 -5.38 18.04 -14.37
C TYR A 63 -4.98 16.85 -13.49
N ALA A 64 -5.58 15.67 -13.69
CA ALA A 64 -5.21 14.46 -12.97
C ALA A 64 -3.80 13.97 -13.33
N PHE A 65 -3.42 14.02 -14.62
CA PHE A 65 -2.09 13.60 -15.09
C PHE A 65 -0.99 14.62 -14.80
N ALA A 66 -1.28 15.92 -14.93
CA ALA A 66 -0.32 17.00 -14.75
C ALA A 66 -0.97 18.11 -13.93
N HIS A 67 -1.00 17.89 -12.62
CA HIS A 67 -1.58 18.88 -11.71
C HIS A 67 -0.62 20.08 -11.58
N PRO A 68 -1.03 21.30 -11.95
CA PRO A 68 -0.14 22.46 -11.96
C PRO A 68 0.35 22.91 -10.58
N LEU A 69 -0.27 22.46 -9.47
CA LEU A 69 0.25 22.71 -8.12
C LEU A 69 1.06 21.52 -7.57
N THR A 70 1.47 20.56 -8.40
CA THR A 70 2.45 19.56 -7.95
C THR A 70 3.73 20.27 -7.54
N PRO A 71 4.09 20.25 -6.24
CA PRO A 71 5.26 20.96 -5.80
C PRO A 71 6.49 20.25 -6.36
N ARG A 72 7.55 21.02 -6.63
CA ARG A 72 8.84 20.44 -6.96
C ARG A 72 9.31 19.52 -5.82
N PRO A 73 10.04 18.43 -6.10
CA PRO A 73 10.61 17.59 -5.07
C PRO A 73 11.38 18.42 -4.04
N PHE A 74 11.10 18.16 -2.77
CA PHE A 74 11.69 18.93 -1.69
C PHE A 74 13.16 18.52 -1.48
N LYS A 75 14.06 19.52 -1.41
CA LYS A 75 15.48 19.30 -1.19
C LYS A 75 15.77 19.33 0.31
N TRP A 76 16.18 18.20 0.88
CA TRP A 76 16.59 18.12 2.29
C TRP A 76 18.05 18.54 2.49
N GLY A 77 18.32 19.31 3.55
CA GLY A 77 19.69 19.51 4.05
C GLY A 77 20.23 18.26 4.75
N TYR A 78 21.55 18.18 4.93
CA TYR A 78 22.24 16.98 5.42
C TYR A 78 21.73 16.44 6.78
N MET A 79 21.61 17.29 7.81
CA MET A 79 21.10 16.85 9.11
C MET A 79 19.64 16.36 9.04
N ARG A 80 18.85 16.91 8.10
CA ARG A 80 17.46 16.50 7.87
C ARG A 80 17.39 15.15 7.16
N THR A 81 18.25 14.88 6.17
CA THR A 81 18.31 13.59 5.48
C THR A 81 18.69 12.48 6.45
N LEU A 82 19.70 12.70 7.30
CA LEU A 82 20.11 11.72 8.32
C LEU A 82 18.99 11.40 9.32
N ARG A 83 18.30 12.43 9.82
CA ARG A 83 17.16 12.24 10.73
C ARG A 83 16.04 11.47 10.04
N HIS A 84 15.67 11.86 8.82
CA HIS A 84 14.63 11.17 8.06
C HIS A 84 14.99 9.70 7.81
N TRP A 85 16.25 9.44 7.41
CA TRP A 85 16.75 8.08 7.20
C TRP A 85 16.67 7.25 8.48
N THR A 86 17.12 7.80 9.62
CA THR A 86 17.10 7.11 10.91
C THR A 86 15.67 6.74 11.33
N ILE A 87 14.73 7.68 11.24
CA ILE A 87 13.30 7.44 11.54
C ILE A 87 12.75 6.36 10.62
N GLN A 88 13.08 6.41 9.33
CA GLN A 88 12.62 5.42 8.36
C GLN A 88 13.17 4.02 8.66
N GLN A 89 14.45 3.90 9.02
CA GLN A 89 15.03 2.61 9.41
C GLN A 89 14.39 2.05 10.68
N ALA A 90 14.17 2.89 11.70
CA ALA A 90 13.48 2.49 12.92
C ALA A 90 12.05 1.99 12.63
N TRP A 91 11.32 2.66 11.73
CA TRP A 91 10.00 2.23 11.28
C TRP A 91 10.03 0.89 10.53
N LEU A 92 11.00 0.68 9.64
CA LEU A 92 11.16 -0.58 8.93
C LEU A 92 11.45 -1.73 9.90
N LEU A 93 12.32 -1.50 10.89
CA LEU A 93 12.64 -2.46 11.94
C LEU A 93 11.40 -2.79 12.78
N PHE A 94 10.61 -1.78 13.16
CA PHE A 94 9.34 -1.96 13.86
C PHE A 94 8.35 -2.82 13.06
N LYS A 95 8.14 -2.50 11.77
CA LYS A 95 7.27 -3.30 10.89
C LYS A 95 7.74 -4.74 10.75
N HIS A 96 9.05 -4.97 10.66
CA HIS A 96 9.60 -6.33 10.61
C HIS A 96 9.31 -7.09 11.91
N LYS A 97 9.46 -6.45 13.07
CA LYS A 97 9.08 -7.04 14.36
C LYS A 97 7.59 -7.41 14.41
N LEU A 98 6.71 -6.49 14.02
CA LEU A 98 5.27 -6.75 13.95
C LEU A 98 4.91 -7.91 13.03
N LYS A 99 5.53 -7.98 11.85
CA LYS A 99 5.32 -9.08 10.89
C LYS A 99 5.74 -10.42 11.51
N ARG A 100 6.95 -10.47 12.09
CA ARG A 100 7.48 -11.68 12.74
C ARG A 100 6.61 -12.14 13.91
N GLU A 101 6.08 -11.20 14.69
CA GLU A 101 5.16 -11.50 15.80
C GLU A 101 3.87 -12.13 15.29
N ARG A 102 3.28 -11.55 14.24
CA ARG A 102 2.08 -12.11 13.60
C ARG A 102 2.32 -13.51 13.04
N GLU A 103 3.45 -13.72 12.35
CA GLU A 103 3.81 -15.02 11.78
C GLU A 103 3.99 -16.09 12.86
N ARG A 104 4.74 -15.78 13.93
CA ARG A 104 4.87 -16.67 15.09
C ARG A 104 3.54 -17.02 15.75
N GLU A 105 2.62 -16.05 15.82
CA GLU A 105 1.30 -16.31 16.40
C GLU A 105 0.46 -17.22 15.51
N LEU A 106 0.51 -17.03 14.19
CA LEU A 106 -0.14 -17.93 13.23
C LEU A 106 0.46 -19.35 13.30
N GLU A 107 1.79 -19.47 13.44
CA GLU A 107 2.47 -20.76 13.65
C GLU A 107 1.99 -21.44 14.93
N ARG A 108 1.84 -20.70 16.04
CA ARG A 108 1.30 -21.25 17.29
C ARG A 108 -0.13 -21.75 17.13
N GLN A 109 -0.99 -20.96 16.50
CA GLN A 109 -2.38 -21.32 16.23
C GLN A 109 -2.46 -22.57 15.35
N TYR A 110 -1.66 -22.62 14.29
CA TYR A 110 -1.56 -23.78 13.41
C TYR A 110 -1.10 -25.02 14.17
N ASN A 111 -0.02 -24.93 14.94
CA ASN A 111 0.52 -26.06 15.70
C ASN A 111 -0.51 -26.61 16.69
N LYS A 112 -1.29 -25.74 17.34
CA LYS A 112 -2.36 -26.13 18.26
C LYS A 112 -3.53 -26.82 17.55
N ILE A 113 -3.95 -26.30 16.40
CA ILE A 113 -4.97 -26.94 15.56
C ILE A 113 -4.48 -28.31 15.08
N HIS A 114 -3.22 -28.39 14.66
CA HIS A 114 -2.60 -29.63 14.18
C HIS A 114 -2.53 -30.69 15.28
N GLU A 115 -2.05 -30.33 16.47
CA GLU A 115 -2.00 -31.20 17.65
C GLU A 115 -3.40 -31.74 18.00
N ALA A 116 -4.41 -30.88 18.07
CA ALA A 116 -5.79 -31.28 18.35
C ALA A 116 -6.37 -32.23 17.29
N CYS A 117 -6.06 -32.00 16.00
CA CYS A 117 -6.48 -32.88 14.91
C CYS A 117 -5.80 -34.24 14.95
N GLU A 118 -4.51 -34.30 15.30
CA GLU A 118 -3.79 -35.56 15.48
C GLU A 118 -4.35 -36.36 16.65
N GLU A 119 -4.68 -35.72 17.77
CA GLU A 119 -5.36 -36.39 18.89
C GLU A 119 -6.75 -36.90 18.48
N LEU A 120 -7.55 -36.09 17.76
CA LEU A 120 -8.86 -36.53 17.29
C LEU A 120 -8.76 -37.75 16.36
N LYS A 121 -7.74 -37.78 15.49
CA LYS A 121 -7.49 -38.90 14.59
C LYS A 121 -7.14 -40.19 15.34
N ARG A 122 -6.43 -40.08 16.47
CA ARG A 122 -6.12 -41.24 17.33
C ARG A 122 -7.37 -41.79 18.03
N VAL A 123 -8.30 -40.90 18.42
CA VAL A 123 -9.52 -41.28 19.15
C VAL A 123 -10.61 -41.78 18.21
N ASP A 124 -10.94 -41.05 17.14
CA ASP A 124 -12.00 -41.40 16.17
C ASP A 124 -11.71 -40.86 14.76
N GLU A 125 -11.41 -41.77 13.84
CA GLU A 125 -11.15 -41.45 12.43
C GLU A 125 -12.38 -40.88 11.69
N ARG A 126 -13.60 -41.27 12.06
CA ARG A 126 -14.83 -40.78 11.42
C ARG A 126 -15.04 -39.30 11.68
N LEU A 127 -14.83 -38.87 12.94
CA LEU A 127 -14.95 -37.47 13.34
C LEU A 127 -13.85 -36.60 12.72
N PHE A 128 -12.62 -37.12 12.67
CA PHE A 128 -11.52 -36.45 11.97
C PHE A 128 -11.88 -36.16 10.50
N ARG A 129 -12.40 -37.16 9.77
CA ARG A 129 -12.82 -36.98 8.37
C ARG A 129 -13.87 -35.88 8.20
N ILE A 130 -14.88 -35.85 9.08
CA ILE A 130 -15.93 -34.81 9.07
C ILE A 130 -15.36 -33.43 9.38
N ALA A 131 -14.44 -33.31 10.34
CA ALA A 131 -13.82 -32.04 10.70
C ALA A 131 -12.92 -31.47 9.58
N THR A 132 -12.24 -32.35 8.84
CA THR A 132 -11.38 -31.96 7.71
C THR A 132 -12.12 -31.76 6.39
N ASP A 133 -13.40 -32.16 6.31
CA ASP A 133 -14.21 -32.00 5.11
C ASP A 133 -14.37 -30.51 4.77
N ARG A 134 -14.03 -30.11 3.54
CA ARG A 134 -14.14 -28.72 3.06
C ARG A 134 -15.57 -28.30 2.67
N LYS A 135 -16.56 -29.13 2.98
CA LYS A 135 -17.95 -28.90 2.55
C LYS A 135 -18.53 -27.71 3.31
N GLY A 136 -19.02 -26.71 2.58
CA GLY A 136 -19.67 -25.55 3.19
C GLY A 136 -18.72 -24.55 3.86
N VAL A 137 -17.42 -24.56 3.52
CA VAL A 137 -16.51 -23.48 3.94
C VAL A 137 -17.02 -22.17 3.35
N GLY A 138 -17.68 -21.38 4.19
CA GLY A 138 -18.37 -20.15 3.82
C GLY A 138 -17.44 -18.94 3.74
N THR A 139 -17.98 -17.86 3.17
CA THR A 139 -17.39 -16.53 3.30
C THR A 139 -17.68 -15.98 4.69
N PHE A 140 -16.87 -15.02 5.15
CA PHE A 140 -17.15 -14.27 6.38
C PHE A 140 -18.58 -13.70 6.36
N PRO A 141 -19.31 -13.73 7.50
CA PRO A 141 -20.64 -13.16 7.58
C PRO A 141 -20.65 -11.66 7.26
N ILE A 142 -21.63 -11.20 6.49
CA ILE A 142 -21.76 -9.78 6.11
C ILE A 142 -21.98 -8.84 7.31
N ASP A 143 -22.51 -9.38 8.41
CA ASP A 143 -22.75 -8.62 9.65
C ASP A 143 -21.45 -8.34 10.43
N MET A 144 -20.34 -9.02 10.10
CA MET A 144 -19.05 -8.85 10.77
C MET A 144 -18.44 -7.50 10.37
N ARG A 145 -18.19 -6.64 11.36
CA ARG A 145 -17.70 -5.27 11.15
C ARG A 145 -16.18 -5.17 11.24
N ILE A 146 -15.60 -4.28 10.43
CA ILE A 146 -14.20 -3.88 10.56
C ILE A 146 -14.08 -2.90 11.75
N PRO A 147 -13.02 -2.99 12.58
CA PRO A 147 -12.80 -2.06 13.68
C PRO A 147 -12.76 -0.59 13.24
N THR A 148 -13.39 0.30 14.01
CA THR A 148 -13.44 1.76 13.79
C THR A 148 -12.79 2.49 14.96
N ASP A 149 -12.20 3.67 14.71
CA ASP A 149 -11.51 4.47 15.74
C ASP A 149 -12.42 4.86 16.93
N THR A 150 -13.69 5.18 16.67
CA THR A 150 -14.69 5.48 17.71
C THR A 150 -15.81 4.43 17.65
N PRO A 151 -16.26 3.88 18.78
CA PRO A 151 -17.37 2.93 18.78
C PRO A 151 -18.68 3.60 18.34
N PRO A 152 -19.64 2.84 17.77
CA PRO A 152 -20.95 3.37 17.44
C PRO A 152 -21.72 3.75 18.72
N ARG A 153 -22.54 4.82 18.64
CA ARG A 153 -23.36 5.30 19.78
C ARG A 153 -24.26 4.22 20.39
N GLY A 154 -24.74 3.29 19.56
CA GLY A 154 -25.59 2.17 19.97
C GLY A 154 -24.84 0.93 20.48
N GLY A 155 -23.51 0.98 20.60
CA GLY A 155 -22.70 -0.13 21.13
C GLY A 155 -22.94 -1.47 20.43
N PHE A 156 -23.08 -2.53 21.23
CA PHE A 156 -23.43 -3.88 20.77
C PHE A 156 -24.94 -4.08 20.71
N ASN A 157 -25.41 -4.86 19.73
CA ASN A 157 -26.85 -5.11 19.53
C ASN A 157 -27.32 -6.36 20.31
N GLU A 158 -27.80 -6.16 21.52
CA GLU A 158 -28.40 -7.23 22.35
C GLU A 158 -29.71 -7.78 21.76
N GLY A 159 -30.46 -6.95 21.04
CA GLY A 159 -31.73 -7.30 20.39
C GLY A 159 -31.59 -8.02 19.05
N TRP A 160 -30.45 -8.65 18.77
CA TRP A 160 -30.21 -9.33 17.50
C TRP A 160 -31.22 -10.47 17.27
N ARG A 161 -31.67 -10.61 16.01
CA ARG A 161 -32.62 -11.64 15.56
C ARG A 161 -32.25 -12.06 14.15
N ARG A 162 -32.46 -13.33 13.82
CA ARG A 162 -32.17 -13.86 12.48
C ARG A 162 -32.98 -13.09 11.44
N PRO A 163 -32.39 -12.63 10.32
CA PRO A 163 -33.09 -11.82 9.33
C PRO A 163 -34.39 -12.46 8.79
N LYS A 164 -34.41 -13.79 8.64
CA LYS A 164 -35.60 -14.55 8.22
C LYS A 164 -36.76 -14.41 9.21
N GLU A 165 -36.50 -14.44 10.51
CA GLU A 165 -37.51 -14.29 11.56
C GLU A 165 -38.03 -12.86 11.68
N ARG A 166 -37.17 -11.87 11.40
CA ARG A 166 -37.57 -10.45 11.34
C ARG A 166 -38.58 -10.19 10.23
N ALA A 167 -38.39 -10.81 9.06
CA ALA A 167 -39.31 -10.70 7.93
C ALA A 167 -40.68 -11.34 8.25
N ALA A 168 -40.69 -12.54 8.85
CA ALA A 168 -41.92 -13.23 9.24
C ALA A 168 -42.76 -12.43 10.25
N LYS A 169 -42.13 -11.86 11.29
CA LYS A 169 -42.84 -11.01 12.27
C LYS A 169 -43.38 -9.70 11.68
N LYS A 170 -42.71 -9.11 10.68
CA LYS A 170 -43.24 -7.92 9.98
C LYS A 170 -44.44 -8.26 9.10
N GLY A 171 -44.46 -9.45 8.49
CA GLY A 171 -45.59 -9.92 7.68
C GLY A 171 -46.84 -10.23 8.49
N ALA A 172 -46.69 -10.73 9.73
CA ALA A 172 -47.82 -11.04 10.62
C ALA A 172 -48.45 -9.83 11.31
N LYS A 173 -47.88 -8.63 11.15
CA LYS A 173 -48.35 -7.37 11.78
C LYS A 173 -49.02 -6.42 10.78
N LYS A 174 -49.34 -6.92 9.59
CA LYS A 174 -50.13 -6.28 8.54
C LYS A 174 -51.43 -7.05 8.39
#